data_AF-A0A090SYB6-F1
#
_entry.id   AF-A0A090SYB6-F1
#
_cell.length_a   1.000
_cell.length_b   1.000
_cell.length_c   1.000
_cell.angle_alpha   90.00
_cell.angle_beta   90.00
_cell.angle_gamma   90.00
#
_symmetry.space_group_name_H-M   'P 1'
#
loop_
_entity.id
_entity.type
_entity.pdbx_description
1 polymer ?
#
loop_
_entity_poly.entity_id
_entity_poly.type
_entity_poly.pdbx_seq_one_letter_code
_entity_poly.pdbx_strand_id
1 'polypeptide(L)'
;MMSSDMEGAQPLVNSFKPFISQAIGQQYTPLNTYAQSGKMEQRGPIGFDAALLPLIGLNADERVTSNWAERVRENLVTDRNNEYYNNVLALFGLGWYDNQYRFNSQGELLVPWAESGQP
;
A
#
# COMPACT_ATOMS: atom_id res chain seq x y z
N MET A 1 -0.96 6.60 4.90
CA MET A 1 -0.65 7.00 3.52
C MET A 1 -0.50 8.50 3.51
N MET A 2 0.69 8.99 3.22
CA MET A 2 1.06 10.39 3.42
C MET A 2 0.46 11.25 2.32
N SER A 3 -0.04 12.44 2.68
CA SER A 3 -0.46 13.42 1.70
C SER A 3 0.74 13.96 0.93
N SER A 4 0.59 14.18 -0.38
CA SER A 4 1.71 14.63 -1.24
C SER A 4 2.18 16.04 -0.92
N ASP A 5 1.35 16.85 -0.27
CA ASP A 5 1.63 18.21 0.19
C ASP A 5 2.25 18.25 1.61
N MET A 6 2.39 17.10 2.30
CA MET A 6 3.06 17.04 3.59
C MET A 6 4.57 17.30 3.43
N GLU A 7 5.14 18.10 4.34
CA GLU A 7 6.57 18.36 4.36
C GLU A 7 7.37 17.05 4.52
N GLY A 8 8.41 16.87 3.71
CA GLY A 8 9.21 15.64 3.71
C GLY A 8 8.59 14.46 2.95
N ALA A 9 7.38 14.61 2.40
CA ALA A 9 6.72 13.51 1.70
C ALA A 9 7.48 13.04 0.47
N GLN A 10 7.85 13.97 -0.41
CA GLN A 10 8.51 13.65 -1.66
C GLN A 10 9.90 13.01 -1.46
N PRO A 11 10.79 13.52 -0.58
CA PRO A 11 12.06 12.85 -0.26
C PRO A 11 11.88 11.42 0.24
N LEU A 12 10.89 11.18 1.12
CA LEU A 12 10.62 9.86 1.66
C LEU A 12 10.08 8.90 0.59
N VAL A 13 9.12 9.33 -0.22
CA VAL A 13 8.59 8.51 -1.32
C VAL A 13 9.68 8.18 -2.33
N ASN A 14 10.56 9.14 -2.64
CA ASN A 14 11.68 8.95 -3.55
C ASN A 14 12.69 7.91 -3.04
N SER A 15 12.94 7.85 -1.73
CA SER A 15 13.90 6.89 -1.17
C SER A 15 13.45 5.44 -1.32
N PHE A 16 12.14 5.18 -1.43
CA PHE A 16 11.56 3.85 -1.64
C PHE A 16 11.45 3.43 -3.12
N LYS A 17 11.74 4.31 -4.09
CA LYS A 17 11.65 3.97 -5.52
C LYS A 17 12.40 2.69 -5.91
N PRO A 18 13.64 2.42 -5.45
CA PRO A 18 14.33 1.17 -5.80
C PRO A 18 13.57 -0.07 -5.33
N PHE A 19 13.01 -0.02 -4.12
CA PHE A 19 12.22 -1.12 -3.57
C PHE A 19 10.97 -1.39 -4.41
N ILE A 20 10.25 -0.32 -4.78
CA ILE A 20 9.01 -0.40 -5.58
C ILE A 20 9.31 -0.97 -6.97
N SER A 21 10.33 -0.45 -7.65
CA SER A 21 10.72 -0.93 -8.99
C SER A 21 11.08 -2.42 -8.99
N GLN A 22 11.80 -2.88 -7.96
CA GLN A 22 12.16 -4.29 -7.85
C GLN A 22 10.95 -5.17 -7.53
N ALA A 23 10.07 -4.73 -6.61
CA ALA A 23 8.84 -5.44 -6.28
C ALA A 23 7.89 -5.57 -7.49
N ILE A 24 7.74 -4.51 -8.29
CA ILE A 24 6.98 -4.53 -9.54
C ILE A 24 7.62 -5.49 -10.55
N GLY A 25 8.95 -5.42 -10.73
CA GLY A 25 9.68 -6.27 -11.68
C GLY A 25 9.57 -7.76 -11.36
N GLN A 26 9.60 -8.15 -10.09
CA GLN A 26 9.43 -9.54 -9.66
C GLN A 26 7.96 -9.96 -9.46
N GLN A 27 7.02 -9.00 -9.56
CA GLN A 27 5.57 -9.21 -9.38
C GLN A 27 5.18 -9.73 -7.99
N TYR A 28 5.91 -9.32 -6.94
CA TYR A 28 5.56 -9.55 -5.54
C TYR A 28 6.36 -8.66 -4.59
N THR A 29 5.82 -8.43 -3.40
CA THR A 29 6.55 -7.81 -2.28
C THR A 29 7.38 -8.88 -1.57
N PRO A 30 8.70 -8.67 -1.36
CA PRO A 30 9.55 -9.69 -0.75
C PRO A 30 9.23 -9.90 0.73
N LEU A 31 9.51 -11.09 1.26
CA LEU A 31 9.36 -11.34 2.70
C LEU A 31 10.44 -10.60 3.49
N ASN A 32 11.67 -10.62 2.98
CA ASN A 32 12.82 -10.00 3.62
C ASN A 32 13.50 -9.02 2.65
N THR A 33 13.83 -7.83 3.16
CA THR A 33 14.69 -6.86 2.47
C THR A 33 15.75 -6.34 3.43
N TYR A 34 17.01 -6.48 3.04
CA TYR A 34 18.14 -6.02 3.84
C TYR A 34 18.40 -4.55 3.57
N ALA A 35 18.07 -3.68 4.52
CA ALA A 35 18.10 -2.21 4.34
C ALA A 35 19.46 -1.65 3.86
N GLN A 36 20.57 -2.26 4.26
CA GLN A 36 21.91 -1.79 3.88
C GLN A 36 22.31 -2.21 2.45
N SER A 37 21.95 -3.42 2.03
CA SER A 37 22.39 -3.97 0.74
C SER A 37 21.31 -3.90 -0.36
N GLY A 38 20.06 -3.66 0.01
CA GLY A 38 18.91 -3.76 -0.89
C GLY A 38 18.59 -5.20 -1.32
N LYS A 39 19.30 -6.20 -0.79
CA LYS A 39 19.03 -7.61 -1.11
C LYS A 39 17.61 -7.97 -0.69
N MET A 40 16.86 -8.60 -1.59
CA MET A 40 15.50 -9.09 -1.34
C MET A 40 15.48 -10.61 -1.37
N GLU A 41 14.72 -11.23 -0.47
CA GLU A 41 14.60 -12.67 -0.38
C GLU A 41 13.16 -13.10 -0.12
N GLN A 42 12.79 -14.21 -0.77
CA GLN A 42 11.51 -14.91 -0.63
C GLN A 42 10.30 -14.05 -1.02
N ARG A 43 9.20 -14.73 -1.38
CA ARG A 43 7.92 -14.06 -1.65
C ARG A 43 7.21 -13.81 -0.32
N GLY A 44 6.85 -12.55 -0.07
CA GLY A 44 6.04 -12.17 1.08
C GLY A 44 4.58 -12.62 0.94
N PRO A 45 3.82 -12.65 2.04
CA PRO A 45 2.39 -12.99 1.98
C PRO A 45 1.59 -11.87 1.31
N ILE A 46 0.36 -12.16 0.90
CA ILE A 46 -0.47 -11.23 0.11
C ILE A 46 -0.74 -9.90 0.83
N GLY A 47 -0.74 -9.88 2.16
CA GLY A 47 -0.85 -8.64 2.93
C GLY A 47 0.27 -7.64 2.66
N PHE A 48 1.47 -8.10 2.30
CA PHE A 48 2.59 -7.20 1.97
C PHE A 48 2.34 -6.49 0.65
N ASP A 49 1.78 -7.20 -0.34
CA ASP A 49 1.34 -6.59 -1.60
C ASP A 49 0.29 -5.52 -1.35
N ALA A 50 -0.67 -5.79 -0.46
CA ALA A 50 -1.67 -4.82 -0.08
C ALA A 50 -1.05 -3.60 0.60
N ALA A 51 -0.13 -3.80 1.54
CA ALA A 51 0.56 -2.73 2.24
C ALA A 51 1.42 -1.86 1.32
N LEU A 52 1.84 -2.38 0.16
CA LEU A 52 2.66 -1.67 -0.82
C LEU A 52 1.86 -0.82 -1.83
N LEU A 53 0.57 -1.12 -2.01
CA LEU A 53 -0.36 -0.32 -2.85
C LEU A 53 -0.20 1.20 -2.70
N PRO A 54 -0.12 1.77 -1.46
CA PRO A 54 0.20 3.18 -1.26
C PRO A 54 1.29 3.76 -2.14
N LEU A 55 2.43 3.09 -2.09
CA LEU A 55 3.66 3.59 -2.65
C LEU A 55 3.69 3.32 -4.15
N ILE A 56 3.09 2.22 -4.60
CA ILE A 56 2.88 1.95 -6.02
C ILE A 56 1.99 3.02 -6.64
N GLY A 57 0.85 3.35 -6.02
CA GLY A 57 -0.06 4.39 -6.53
C GLY A 57 0.57 5.79 -6.62
N LEU A 58 1.62 6.06 -5.83
CA LEU A 58 2.38 7.31 -5.88
C LEU A 58 3.59 7.28 -6.85
N ASN A 59 4.02 6.11 -7.34
CA ASN A 59 5.25 5.96 -8.12
C ASN A 59 5.09 5.24 -9.47
N ALA A 60 3.97 4.58 -9.72
CA ALA A 60 3.70 3.80 -10.92
C ALA A 60 2.49 4.35 -11.68
N ASP A 61 2.32 3.87 -12.92
CA ASP A 61 1.13 4.19 -13.70
C ASP A 61 -0.13 3.52 -13.12
N GLU A 62 -1.29 4.03 -13.54
CA GLU A 62 -2.59 3.55 -13.08
C GLU A 62 -2.80 2.06 -13.36
N ARG A 63 -2.32 1.56 -14.51
CA ARG A 63 -2.47 0.16 -14.92
C ARG A 63 -1.64 -0.78 -14.05
N VAL A 64 -0.42 -0.40 -13.68
CA VAL A 64 0.40 -1.18 -12.74
C VAL A 64 -0.26 -1.21 -11.37
N THR A 65 -0.79 -0.07 -10.93
CA THR A 65 -1.47 0.04 -9.64
C THR A 65 -2.76 -0.79 -9.61
N SER A 66 -3.58 -0.73 -10.65
CA SER A 66 -4.83 -1.50 -10.76
C SER A 66 -4.56 -2.99 -10.77
N ASN A 67 -3.61 -3.46 -11.57
CA ASN A 67 -3.24 -4.87 -11.64
C ASN A 67 -2.70 -5.38 -10.29
N TRP A 68 -1.98 -4.54 -9.56
CA TRP A 68 -1.50 -4.89 -8.22
C TRP A 68 -2.65 -5.02 -7.22
N ALA A 69 -3.63 -4.11 -7.26
CA ALA A 69 -4.82 -4.16 -6.41
C ALA A 69 -5.70 -5.38 -6.73
N GLU A 70 -5.89 -5.70 -8.01
CA GLU A 70 -6.61 -6.90 -8.46
C GLU A 70 -5.94 -8.17 -7.92
N ARG A 71 -4.62 -8.30 -8.07
CA ARG A 71 -3.88 -9.45 -7.51
C ARG A 71 -4.11 -9.60 -6.01
N VAL A 72 -4.10 -8.50 -5.25
CA VAL A 72 -4.39 -8.53 -3.81
C VAL A 72 -5.80 -9.07 -3.57
N ARG A 73 -6.82 -8.55 -4.26
CA ARG A 73 -8.21 -8.99 -4.09
C ARG A 73 -8.42 -10.47 -4.45
N GLU A 74 -7.79 -10.95 -5.52
CA GLU A 74 -7.91 -12.33 -5.97
C GLU A 74 -7.30 -13.35 -4.99
N ASN A 75 -6.25 -12.95 -4.28
CA ASN A 75 -5.46 -13.86 -3.44
C ASN A 75 -5.67 -13.64 -1.94
N LEU A 76 -6.46 -12.63 -1.55
CA LEU A 76 -6.75 -12.36 -0.14
C LEU A 76 -7.74 -13.39 0.42
N VAL A 77 -7.36 -14.01 1.54
CA VAL A 77 -8.16 -15.02 2.23
C VAL A 77 -8.75 -14.41 3.51
N THR A 78 -10.07 -14.18 3.52
CA THR A 78 -10.75 -13.49 4.63
C THR A 78 -11.56 -14.41 5.55
N ASP A 79 -11.74 -15.67 5.16
CA ASP A 79 -12.61 -16.66 5.84
C ASP A 79 -11.85 -17.56 6.83
N ARG A 80 -10.55 -17.31 7.07
CA ARG A 80 -9.70 -18.10 7.96
C ARG A 80 -9.13 -17.28 9.11
N ASN A 81 -9.08 -17.88 10.29
CA ASN A 81 -8.61 -17.22 11.52
C ASN A 81 -7.09 -16.96 11.55
N ASN A 82 -6.29 -17.65 10.74
CA ASN A 82 -4.84 -17.49 10.70
C ASN A 82 -4.36 -16.38 9.73
N GLU A 83 -5.29 -15.65 9.11
CA GLU A 83 -4.98 -14.60 8.12
C GLU A 83 -5.09 -13.18 8.69
N TYR A 84 -5.20 -13.03 10.02
CA TYR A 84 -5.39 -11.75 10.70
C TYR A 84 -4.43 -10.66 10.20
N TYR A 85 -3.13 -10.96 10.11
CA TYR A 85 -2.14 -9.97 9.70
C TYR A 85 -2.29 -9.55 8.24
N ASN A 86 -2.55 -10.50 7.34
CA ASN A 86 -2.80 -10.21 5.92
C ASN A 86 -4.06 -9.35 5.74
N ASN A 87 -5.12 -9.69 6.47
CA ASN A 87 -6.39 -8.99 6.40
C ASN A 87 -6.30 -7.56 6.93
N VAL A 88 -5.58 -7.32 8.04
CA VAL A 88 -5.34 -5.96 8.56
C VAL A 88 -4.54 -5.12 7.57
N LEU A 89 -3.45 -5.67 6.99
CA LEU A 89 -2.69 -4.95 5.97
C LEU A 89 -3.54 -4.65 4.72
N ALA A 90 -4.40 -5.58 4.33
CA ALA A 90 -5.33 -5.39 3.22
C ALA A 90 -6.36 -4.30 3.50
N LEU A 91 -6.91 -4.20 4.72
CA LEU A 91 -7.81 -3.13 5.10
C LEU A 91 -7.18 -1.75 4.91
N PHE A 92 -5.91 -1.56 5.29
CA PHE A 92 -5.22 -0.29 5.07
C PHE A 92 -4.88 -0.06 3.59
N GLY A 93 -4.28 -1.07 2.94
CA GLY A 93 -3.84 -0.98 1.56
C GLY A 93 -4.98 -0.73 0.57
N LEU A 94 -5.93 -1.67 0.53
CA LEU A 94 -7.12 -1.58 -0.31
C LEU A 94 -8.04 -0.46 0.14
N GLY A 95 -8.20 -0.23 1.45
CA GLY A 95 -9.06 0.84 1.95
C GLY A 95 -8.64 2.22 1.43
N TRP A 96 -7.35 2.55 1.43
CA TRP A 96 -6.94 3.80 0.79
C TRP A 96 -6.97 3.70 -0.73
N TYR A 97 -6.64 2.57 -1.36
CA TYR A 97 -6.80 2.46 -2.83
C TYR A 97 -8.25 2.75 -3.27
N ASP A 98 -9.22 2.23 -2.54
CA ASP A 98 -10.66 2.37 -2.76
C ASP A 98 -11.26 3.65 -2.15
N ASN A 99 -10.41 4.62 -1.82
CA ASN A 99 -10.80 5.93 -1.29
C ASN A 99 -11.70 5.88 -0.04
N GLN A 100 -11.55 4.87 0.81
CA GLN A 100 -12.29 4.74 2.08
C GLN A 100 -11.78 5.71 3.15
N TYR A 101 -10.54 6.17 3.03
CA TYR A 101 -9.95 7.19 3.89
C TYR A 101 -8.75 7.90 3.23
N ARG A 102 -8.43 9.10 3.68
CA ARG A 102 -7.22 9.87 3.33
C ARG A 102 -6.65 10.56 4.58
N PHE A 103 -5.44 11.09 4.46
CA PHE A 103 -4.87 12.02 5.44
C PHE A 103 -4.56 13.32 4.73
N ASN A 104 -4.82 14.47 5.35
CA ASN A 104 -4.38 15.77 4.82
C ASN A 104 -2.91 16.07 5.20
N SER A 105 -2.39 17.23 4.80
CA SER A 105 -1.02 17.66 5.10
C SER A 105 -0.73 17.80 6.60
N GLN A 106 -1.76 18.03 7.42
CA GLN A 106 -1.67 18.14 8.87
C GLN A 106 -1.78 16.78 9.57
N GLY A 107 -2.01 15.70 8.81
CA GLY A 107 -2.16 14.35 9.34
C GLY A 107 -3.54 14.03 9.91
N GLU A 108 -4.54 14.88 9.64
CA GLU A 108 -5.92 14.63 10.06
C GLU A 108 -6.56 13.55 9.18
N LEU A 109 -7.38 12.70 9.78
CA LEU A 109 -8.10 11.64 9.09
C LEU A 109 -9.30 12.22 8.33
N LEU A 110 -9.35 11.97 7.03
CA LEU A 110 -10.48 12.29 6.17
C LEU A 110 -11.20 11.00 5.78
N VAL A 111 -12.52 10.96 5.94
CA VAL A 111 -13.36 9.82 5.55
C VAL A 111 -14.56 10.32 4.73
N PRO A 112 -14.92 9.67 3.61
CA PRO A 112 -15.98 10.17 2.71
C PRO A 112 -17.35 10.34 3.37
N TRP A 113 -17.64 9.54 4.39
CA TRP A 113 -18.92 9.57 5.09
C TRP A 113 -19.00 10.66 6.18
N ALA A 114 -17.89 11.28 6.57
CA ALA A 114 -17.93 12.41 7.52
C ALA A 114 -18.43 13.71 6.86
N GLU A 115 -18.26 13.86 5.54
CA GLU A 115 -18.72 15.04 4.80
C GLU A 115 -20.23 15.02 4.51
N SER A 116 -20.88 13.84 4.63
CA SER A 116 -22.33 13.67 4.39
C SER A 116 -23.18 13.74 5.67
N GLY A 117 -22.58 14.08 6.81
CA GLY A 117 -23.29 14.30 8.07
C GLY A 117 -24.11 15.60 8.08
N GLN A 118 -25.28 15.60 7.43
CA GLN A 118 -26.44 16.21 8.08
C GLN A 118 -26.77 15.38 9.32
N PRO A 119 -27.14 16.01 10.46
CA PRO A 119 -27.58 15.28 11.64
C PRO A 119 -28.79 14.37 11.36
#